data_AF-A0AAU0NFC8-F1
#
_entry.id   AF-A0AAU0NFC8-F1
#
_cell.length_a   1.000
_cell.length_b   1.000
_cell.length_c   1.000
_cell.angle_alpha   90.00
_cell.angle_beta   90.00
_cell.angle_gamma   90.00
#
_symmetry.space_group_name_H-M   'P 1'
#
loop_
_entity.id
_entity.type
_entity.pdbx_description
1 polymer ?
#
loop_
_entity_poly.entity_id
_entity_poly.type
_entity_poly.pdbx_seq_one_letter_code
_entity_poly.pdbx_strand_id
1 'polypeptide(L)'
;MYQYQTEQMFDEDINFILRFLFEYESAEQKQKSFDQAQTLFQQLDLASHYLLFSLVKERLPRRAKLLFAAEDYNGKKEVIEEVMQHWVKDRYSNVA
;
A
#
# COMPACT_ATOMS: atom_id res chain seq x y z
N MET A 1 -1.95 31.63 -6.54
CA MET A 1 -1.61 30.44 -5.75
C MET A 1 -1.44 29.31 -6.76
N TYR A 2 -0.22 28.90 -7.06
CA TYR A 2 0.02 27.86 -8.07
C TYR A 2 -0.31 26.52 -7.43
N GLN A 3 -1.48 25.94 -7.76
CA GLN A 3 -1.75 24.54 -7.50
C GLN A 3 -0.92 23.74 -8.50
N TYR A 4 0.05 22.99 -8.01
CA TYR A 4 0.78 22.04 -8.84
C TYR A 4 -0.20 20.90 -9.17
N GLN A 5 -0.58 20.77 -10.44
CA GLN A 5 -1.48 19.73 -10.94
C GLN A 5 -1.02 18.30 -10.61
N THR A 6 0.23 18.12 -10.18
CA THR A 6 0.81 16.87 -9.71
C THR A 6 0.26 16.43 -8.34
N GLU A 7 -0.08 17.35 -7.42
CA GLU A 7 -0.52 16.97 -6.06
C GLU A 7 -1.81 16.13 -6.11
N GLN A 8 -2.76 16.49 -6.98
CA GLN A 8 -4.06 15.83 -7.01
C GLN A 8 -4.03 14.39 -7.57
N MET A 9 -3.23 14.10 -8.61
CA MET A 9 -3.16 12.75 -9.17
C MET A 9 -2.36 11.79 -8.30
N PHE A 10 -1.23 12.24 -7.74
CA PHE A 10 -0.43 11.39 -6.82
C PHE A 10 -1.21 11.10 -5.53
N ASP A 11 -2.00 12.06 -5.06
CA ASP A 11 -2.88 11.84 -3.92
C ASP A 11 -3.91 10.75 -4.20
N GLU A 12 -4.50 10.66 -5.40
CA GLU A 12 -5.50 9.63 -5.72
C GLU A 12 -4.92 8.23 -5.73
N ASP A 13 -3.74 8.02 -6.34
CA ASP A 13 -3.08 6.71 -6.39
C ASP A 13 -2.62 6.25 -5.01
N ILE A 14 -1.99 7.15 -4.25
CA ILE A 14 -1.56 6.87 -2.87
C ILE A 14 -2.77 6.60 -1.99
N ASN A 15 -3.85 7.37 -2.13
CA ASN A 15 -5.09 7.13 -1.39
C ASN A 15 -5.68 5.77 -1.75
N PHE A 16 -5.72 5.38 -3.02
CA PHE A 16 -6.20 4.07 -3.45
C PHE A 16 -5.40 2.94 -2.79
N ILE A 17 -4.07 3.03 -2.81
CA ILE A 17 -3.18 2.04 -2.17
C ILE A 17 -3.41 2.01 -0.66
N LEU A 18 -3.56 3.15 0.00
CA LEU A 18 -3.82 3.21 1.44
C LEU A 18 -5.18 2.62 1.83
N ARG A 19 -6.22 2.84 1.02
CA ARG A 19 -7.52 2.18 1.21
C ARG A 19 -7.39 0.68 1.03
N PHE A 20 -6.68 0.24 0.00
CA PHE A 20 -6.39 -1.17 -0.22
C PHE A 20 -5.69 -1.81 0.98
N LEU A 21 -4.71 -1.14 1.58
CA LEU A 21 -3.93 -1.70 2.71
C LEU A 21 -4.69 -1.72 4.05
N PHE A 22 -5.50 -0.70 4.34
CA PHE A 22 -6.01 -0.47 5.70
C PHE A 22 -7.53 -0.48 5.83
N GLU A 23 -8.29 -0.24 4.76
CA GLU A 23 -9.75 -0.30 4.86
C GLU A 23 -10.23 -1.74 4.83
N TYR A 24 -11.21 -2.03 5.68
CA TYR A 24 -11.86 -3.33 5.72
C TYR A 24 -12.83 -3.46 4.55
N GLU A 25 -12.48 -4.35 3.62
CA GLU A 25 -13.30 -4.72 2.47
C GLU A 25 -13.45 -6.24 2.45
N SER A 26 -14.46 -6.76 1.73
CA SER A 26 -14.56 -8.21 1.57
C SER A 26 -13.37 -8.74 0.77
N ALA A 27 -12.96 -9.99 1.00
CA ALA A 27 -11.89 -10.62 0.24
C ALA A 27 -12.14 -10.60 -1.29
N GLU A 28 -13.42 -10.63 -1.71
CA GLU A 28 -13.79 -10.49 -3.12
C GLU A 28 -13.53 -9.09 -3.67
N GLN A 29 -13.79 -8.05 -2.87
CA GLN A 29 -13.50 -6.66 -3.26
C GLN A 29 -12.00 -6.43 -3.33
N LYS A 30 -11.23 -6.88 -2.33
CA LYS A 30 -9.75 -6.85 -2.35
C LYS A 30 -9.20 -7.57 -3.58
N GLN A 31 -9.74 -8.74 -3.93
CA GLN A 31 -9.28 -9.45 -5.12
C GLN A 31 -9.47 -8.63 -6.40
N LYS A 32 -10.62 -7.97 -6.54
CA LYS A 32 -10.94 -7.17 -7.73
C LYS A 32 -10.06 -5.92 -7.84
N SER A 33 -9.65 -5.35 -6.72
CA SER A 33 -8.79 -4.17 -6.67
C SER A 33 -7.30 -4.49 -6.61
N PHE A 34 -6.92 -5.75 -6.37
CA PHE A 34 -5.52 -6.15 -6.19
C PHE A 34 -4.63 -5.79 -7.38
N ASP A 35 -5.01 -6.21 -8.60
CA ASP A 35 -4.19 -5.96 -9.80
C ASP A 35 -3.98 -4.45 -10.02
N GLN A 36 -5.01 -3.65 -9.76
CA GLN A 36 -4.94 -2.20 -9.84
C GLN A 36 -4.02 -1.63 -8.74
N ALA A 37 -4.20 -2.04 -7.49
CA ALA A 37 -3.39 -1.56 -6.36
C ALA A 37 -1.91 -1.91 -6.55
N GLN A 38 -1.62 -3.11 -7.02
CA GLN A 38 -0.27 -3.58 -7.31
C GLN A 38 0.35 -2.80 -8.47
N THR A 39 -0.40 -2.58 -9.55
CA THR A 39 0.08 -1.81 -10.71
C THR A 39 0.40 -0.37 -10.32
N LEU A 40 -0.50 0.30 -9.58
CA LEU A 40 -0.28 1.66 -9.10
C LEU A 40 0.96 1.72 -8.20
N PHE A 41 1.09 0.79 -7.26
CA PHE A 41 2.24 0.74 -6.36
C PHE A 41 3.58 0.58 -7.10
N GLN A 42 3.61 -0.23 -8.17
CA GLN A 42 4.81 -0.42 -8.99
C GLN A 42 5.15 0.81 -9.85
N GLN A 43 4.16 1.59 -10.25
CA GLN A 43 4.31 2.77 -11.11
C GLN A 43 4.67 4.04 -10.34
N LEU A 44 4.50 4.06 -9.01
CA LEU A 44 4.92 5.19 -8.18
C LEU A 44 6.39 5.51 -8.40
N ASP A 45 6.69 6.80 -8.49
CA ASP A 45 8.06 7.28 -8.50
C ASP A 45 8.67 7.24 -7.08
N LEU A 46 9.97 7.47 -7.01
CA LEU A 46 10.72 7.39 -5.76
C LEU A 46 10.14 8.31 -4.67
N ALA A 47 9.76 9.54 -5.02
CA ALA A 47 9.20 10.51 -4.08
C ALA A 47 7.85 10.03 -3.53
N SER A 48 6.97 9.52 -4.41
CA SER A 48 5.67 8.99 -4.03
C SER A 48 5.78 7.73 -3.17
N HIS A 49 6.77 6.87 -3.40
CA HIS A 49 7.05 5.75 -2.48
C HIS A 49 7.39 6.24 -1.08
N TYR A 50 8.26 7.23 -0.94
CA TYR A 50 8.61 7.76 0.38
C TYR A 50 7.42 8.42 1.09
N LEU A 51 6.55 9.12 0.33
CA LEU A 51 5.29 9.64 0.86
C LEU A 51 4.35 8.51 1.30
N LEU A 52 4.18 7.48 0.48
CA LEU A 52 3.40 6.31 0.87
C LEU A 52 3.97 5.64 2.13
N PHE A 53 5.29 5.50 2.23
CA PHE A 53 5.94 4.90 3.39
C PHE A 53 5.70 5.70 4.67
N SER A 54 5.75 7.03 4.62
CA SER A 54 5.46 7.85 5.79
C SER A 54 4.01 7.66 6.25
N LEU A 55 3.06 7.66 5.31
CA LEU A 55 1.63 7.47 5.59
C LEU A 55 1.30 6.06 6.11
N VAL A 56 1.89 5.02 5.52
CA VAL A 56 1.82 3.64 6.02
C VAL A 56 2.35 3.59 7.44
N LYS A 57 3.57 4.10 7.66
CA LYS A 57 4.20 4.13 8.97
C LYS A 57 3.29 4.77 10.02
N GLU A 58 2.68 5.91 9.73
CA GLU A 58 1.79 6.62 10.65
C GLU A 58 0.63 5.75 11.16
N ARG A 59 0.01 4.99 10.25
CA ARG A 59 -1.14 4.11 10.52
C ARG A 59 -0.77 2.80 11.21
N LEU A 60 0.51 2.39 11.20
CA LEU A 60 0.95 1.14 11.82
C LEU A 60 0.97 1.22 13.36
N PRO A 61 0.63 0.11 14.05
CA PRO A 61 0.81 -0.01 15.49
C PRO A 61 2.30 0.04 15.87
N ARG A 62 2.60 0.41 17.12
CA ARG A 62 3.97 0.73 17.59
C ARG A 62 5.03 -0.30 17.20
N ARG A 63 4.76 -1.60 17.34
CA ARG A 63 5.73 -2.66 17.01
C ARG A 63 5.99 -2.74 15.51
N ALA A 64 4.95 -2.80 14.69
CA ALA A 64 5.07 -2.83 13.23
C ALA A 64 5.74 -1.55 12.70
N LYS A 65 5.44 -0.40 13.29
CA LYS A 65 6.08 0.88 12.98
C LYS A 65 7.60 0.85 13.17
N LEU A 66 8.10 0.19 14.22
CA LEU A 66 9.53 0.06 14.48
C LEU A 66 10.21 -0.85 13.45
N LEU A 67 9.60 -2.02 13.18
CA LEU A 67 10.10 -2.96 12.18
C LEU A 67 10.13 -2.31 10.79
N PHE A 68 8.99 -1.75 10.37
CA PHE A 68 8.88 -1.05 9.10
C PHE A 68 9.84 0.13 8.99
N ALA A 69 10.13 0.85 10.07
CA ALA A 69 11.09 1.95 10.04
C ALA A 69 12.54 1.48 9.84
N ALA A 70 12.89 0.30 10.34
CA ALA A 70 14.24 -0.27 10.27
C ALA A 70 14.63 -0.74 8.86
N GLU A 71 13.65 -1.05 8.01
CA GLU A 71 13.90 -1.49 6.63
C GLU A 71 14.56 -0.40 5.76
N ASP A 72 15.26 -0.79 4.71
CA ASP A 72 15.68 0.14 3.66
C ASP A 72 14.54 0.39 2.65
N TYR A 73 14.83 1.11 1.56
CA TYR A 73 13.83 1.38 0.53
C TYR A 73 13.22 0.09 -0.06
N ASN A 74 14.04 -0.91 -0.37
CA ASN A 74 13.56 -2.15 -0.99
C ASN A 74 12.81 -3.00 0.02
N GLY A 75 13.31 -3.13 1.25
CA GLY A 75 12.63 -3.86 2.33
C GLY A 75 11.25 -3.27 2.63
N LYS A 76 11.11 -1.94 2.63
CA LYS A 76 9.80 -1.29 2.78
C LYS A 76 8.85 -1.65 1.63
N LYS A 77 9.35 -1.76 0.40
CA LYS A 77 8.53 -2.17 -0.74
C LYS A 77 8.09 -3.62 -0.62
N GLU A 78 9.02 -4.51 -0.33
CA GLU A 78 8.77 -5.94 -0.17
C GLU A 78 7.71 -6.19 0.93
N VAL A 79 7.84 -5.54 2.09
CA VAL A 79 6.84 -5.63 3.17
C VAL A 79 5.45 -5.21 2.69
N ILE A 80 5.33 -4.12 1.95
CA ILE A 80 4.02 -3.66 1.43
C ILE A 80 3.47 -4.67 0.41
N GLU A 81 4.30 -5.16 -0.51
CA GLU A 81 3.89 -6.16 -1.51
C GLU A 81 3.45 -7.48 -0.87
N GLU A 82 4.16 -7.94 0.16
CA GLU A 82 3.79 -9.13 0.93
C GLU A 82 2.42 -8.95 1.61
N VAL A 83 2.17 -7.80 2.23
CA VAL A 83 0.87 -7.48 2.83
C VAL A 83 -0.23 -7.45 1.76
N MET A 84 0.04 -6.86 0.60
CA MET A 84 -0.92 -6.86 -0.50
C MET A 84 -1.28 -8.28 -0.95
N GLN A 85 -0.28 -9.15 -1.10
CA GLN A 85 -0.48 -10.54 -1.50
C GLN A 85 -1.18 -11.37 -0.43
N HIS A 86 -0.95 -11.09 0.85
CA HIS A 86 -1.58 -11.82 1.94
C HIS A 86 -3.11 -11.76 1.88
N TRP A 87 -3.67 -10.58 1.58
CA TRP A 87 -5.11 -10.38 1.40
C TRP A 87 -5.73 -11.27 0.32
N VAL A 88 -4.96 -11.62 -0.71
CA VAL A 88 -5.39 -12.48 -1.82
C VAL A 88 -5.15 -13.97 -1.50
N LYS A 89 -4.04 -14.30 -0.83
CA LYS A 89 -3.66 -15.68 -0.50
C LYS A 89 -4.57 -16.34 0.53
N ASP A 90 -5.17 -15.58 1.46
CA ASP A 90 -6.06 -16.11 2.50
C ASP A 90 -7.34 -16.80 1.97
N ARG A 91 -7.59 -16.76 0.66
CA ARG A 91 -8.65 -17.54 0.00
C ARG A 91 -8.23 -18.92 -0.49
N TYR A 92 -6.94 -19.19 -0.69
CA TYR A 92 -6.48 -20.54 -1.07
C TYR A 92 -6.35 -21.47 0.15
N SER A 93 -6.17 -20.91 1.35
CA SER A 93 -6.09 -21.66 2.61
C SER A 93 -7.45 -21.91 3.27
N ASN A 94 -8.48 -21.12 2.96
CA ASN A 94 -9.85 -21.30 3.48
C ASN A 94 -10.76 -22.20 2.61
N VAL A 95 -10.21 -22.81 1.55
CA VAL A 95 -10.93 -23.71 0.64
C VAL A 95 -10.30 -25.12 0.64
N ALA A 96 -9.44 -25.43 1.62
CA ALA A 96 -8.84 -26.75 1.83
C ALA A 96 -9.52 -27.52 2.97
#